data_AF-A0A1V4U2D2-F1
#
_entry.id   AF-A0A1V4U2D2-F1
#
_cell.length_a   1.000
_cell.length_b   1.000
_cell.length_c   1.000
_cell.angle_alpha   90.00
_cell.angle_beta   90.00
_cell.angle_gamma   90.00
#
_symmetry.space_group_name_H-M   'P 1'
#
loop_
_entity.id
_entity.type
_entity.pdbx_description
1 polymer ?
#
loop_
_entity_poly.entity_id
_entity_poly.type
_entity_poly.pdbx_seq_one_letter_code
_entity_poly.pdbx_strand_id
1 'polypeptide(L)'
;MRSVIQKRREFLHLMRACTLDRGHFTVTDIQEGAGVPRSTAQDWINRLVEEGCVRVREKKMGRNPAKYAAISALPSSACRRIFTTIDGDRVEIHHECMSSACAAFCAFHHSHARGVIQDVHRDGTLIREWARLGREDIDIGLHPSSAVGIAGVEREGEDIVQYIRCIGGPAYSLTDMMSHAEGVCEVSIQRAADIVEGSVRTRALTHLIIGIDDTDSPEGGATFALALALLQHLETMKGVLPISHHVVMLNPAVREKTAGNSCSYIEIAVPPGTYTLIRDRSLVFLEDEALSAEWGMAFKQGFHVPPGLRAYGSKARNGIVTREEAEATAAIHQVEVIGGRGIVGALAAVALSGLPHEILLKAEAEIPPSPF
;
A
#
# COMPACT_ATOMS: atom_id res chain seq x y z
N MET A 1 12.04 -14.66 -14.42
CA MET A 1 10.58 -14.66 -14.16
C MET A 1 9.96 -13.25 -14.24
N ARG A 2 10.52 -12.21 -13.60
CA ARG A 2 9.98 -10.82 -13.65
C ARG A 2 9.75 -10.27 -15.07
N SER A 3 10.64 -10.56 -16.03
CA SER A 3 10.51 -10.09 -17.42
C SER A 3 9.35 -10.70 -18.21
N VAL A 4 8.91 -11.92 -17.86
CA VAL A 4 7.82 -12.60 -18.59
C VAL A 4 6.47 -12.07 -18.15
N ILE A 5 6.28 -11.80 -16.85
CA ILE A 5 5.05 -11.21 -16.32
C ILE A 5 4.87 -9.77 -16.83
N GLN A 6 5.95 -8.99 -16.89
CA GLN A 6 5.93 -7.64 -17.45
C GLN A 6 5.57 -7.66 -18.94
N LYS A 7 6.25 -8.50 -19.75
CA LYS A 7 5.91 -8.67 -21.17
C LYS A 7 4.45 -9.10 -21.34
N ARG A 8 3.97 -10.08 -20.55
CA ARG A 8 2.56 -10.50 -20.60
C ARG A 8 1.60 -9.32 -20.43
N ARG A 9 1.88 -8.43 -19.48
CA ARG A 9 1.07 -7.23 -19.23
C ARG A 9 1.10 -6.27 -20.42
N GLU A 10 2.27 -6.03 -21.01
CA GLU A 10 2.44 -5.18 -22.20
C GLU A 10 1.64 -5.71 -23.40
N PHE A 11 1.77 -7.01 -23.71
CA PHE A 11 1.02 -7.65 -24.80
C PHE A 11 -0.50 -7.59 -24.56
N LEU A 12 -0.97 -7.86 -23.35
CA LEU A 12 -2.40 -7.76 -23.02
C LEU A 12 -2.92 -6.32 -23.15
N HIS A 13 -2.16 -5.31 -22.71
CA HIS A 13 -2.54 -3.91 -22.88
C HIS A 13 -2.69 -3.54 -24.36
N LEU A 14 -1.71 -3.91 -25.19
CA LEU A 14 -1.74 -3.63 -26.62
C LEU A 14 -2.91 -4.32 -27.35
N MET A 15 -3.13 -5.60 -27.04
CA MET A 15 -4.25 -6.38 -27.59
C MET A 15 -5.60 -5.79 -27.18
N ARG A 16 -5.73 -5.33 -25.93
CA ARG A 16 -6.93 -4.66 -25.42
C ARG A 16 -7.16 -3.33 -26.13
N ALA A 17 -6.14 -2.49 -26.27
CA ALA A 17 -6.24 -1.21 -26.97
C ALA A 17 -6.75 -1.40 -28.41
N CYS A 18 -6.11 -2.30 -29.17
CA CYS A 18 -6.55 -2.60 -30.53
C CYS A 18 -7.99 -3.15 -30.58
N THR A 19 -8.37 -4.01 -29.63
CA THR A 19 -9.74 -4.55 -29.54
C THR A 19 -10.76 -3.45 -29.25
N LEU A 20 -10.45 -2.49 -28.39
CA LEU A 20 -11.31 -1.36 -28.06
C LEU A 20 -11.51 -0.43 -29.26
N ASP A 21 -10.43 -0.10 -29.96
CA ASP A 21 -10.46 0.86 -31.06
C ASP A 21 -11.15 0.29 -32.31
N ARG A 22 -10.93 -0.99 -32.61
CA ARG A 22 -11.30 -1.60 -33.91
C ARG A 22 -12.20 -2.84 -33.79
N GLY A 23 -12.56 -3.23 -32.57
CA GLY A 23 -13.31 -4.46 -32.28
C GLY A 23 -12.49 -5.76 -32.44
N HIS A 24 -11.24 -5.67 -32.89
CA HIS A 24 -10.33 -6.79 -33.13
C HIS A 24 -8.88 -6.33 -33.31
N PHE A 25 -7.94 -7.28 -33.34
CA PHE A 25 -6.56 -7.08 -33.75
C PHE A 25 -6.03 -8.28 -34.55
N THR A 26 -4.95 -8.05 -35.29
CA THR A 26 -4.20 -9.07 -36.02
C THR A 26 -2.82 -9.26 -35.41
N VAL A 27 -2.10 -10.30 -35.84
CA VAL A 27 -0.71 -10.53 -35.43
C VAL A 27 0.19 -9.36 -35.83
N THR A 28 -0.08 -8.72 -36.97
CA THR A 28 0.69 -7.58 -37.46
C THR A 28 0.54 -6.37 -36.54
N ASP A 29 -0.68 -6.10 -36.05
CA ASP A 29 -0.93 -5.00 -35.12
C ASP A 29 -0.11 -5.14 -33.83
N ILE A 30 -0.02 -6.37 -33.31
CA ILE A 30 0.73 -6.67 -32.10
C ILE A 30 2.24 -6.68 -32.35
N GLN A 31 2.67 -7.19 -33.50
CA GLN A 31 4.06 -7.17 -33.94
C GLN A 31 4.60 -5.72 -34.00
N GLU A 32 3.87 -4.84 -34.70
CA GLU A 32 4.26 -3.44 -34.88
C GLU A 32 4.18 -2.67 -33.56
N GLY A 33 3.08 -2.81 -32.83
CA GLY A 33 2.87 -2.07 -31.57
C GLY A 33 3.82 -2.48 -30.44
N ALA A 34 4.28 -3.74 -30.41
CA ALA A 34 5.24 -4.20 -29.40
C ALA A 34 6.71 -4.18 -29.89
N GLY A 35 6.95 -3.88 -31.17
CA GLY A 35 8.30 -3.88 -31.74
C GLY A 35 9.01 -5.25 -31.70
N VAL A 36 8.25 -6.35 -31.86
CA VAL A 36 8.77 -7.73 -31.74
C VAL A 36 8.70 -8.50 -33.06
N PRO A 37 9.44 -9.61 -33.23
CA PRO A 37 9.24 -10.50 -34.37
C PRO A 37 7.81 -11.05 -34.43
N ARG A 38 7.29 -11.23 -35.65
CA ARG A 38 5.93 -11.76 -35.89
C ARG A 38 5.67 -13.10 -35.18
N SER A 39 6.67 -13.97 -35.14
CA SER A 39 6.61 -15.26 -34.43
C SER A 39 6.41 -15.09 -32.93
N THR A 40 7.05 -14.08 -32.33
CA THR A 40 6.91 -13.77 -30.89
C THR A 40 5.52 -13.22 -30.58
N ALA A 41 5.01 -12.31 -31.42
CA ALA A 41 3.64 -11.83 -31.28
C ALA A 41 2.62 -12.96 -31.42
N GLN A 42 2.80 -13.85 -32.40
CA GLN A 42 1.93 -15.02 -32.60
C GLN A 42 1.95 -15.99 -31.41
N ASP A 43 3.13 -16.26 -30.84
CA ASP A 43 3.27 -17.13 -29.67
C ASP A 43 2.52 -16.59 -28.45
N TRP A 44 2.69 -15.29 -28.16
CA TRP A 44 1.93 -14.62 -27.10
C TRP A 44 0.42 -14.65 -27.33
N ILE A 45 -0.03 -14.43 -28.57
CA ILE A 45 -1.45 -14.50 -28.92
C ILE A 45 -1.99 -15.91 -28.66
N ASN A 46 -1.30 -16.94 -29.13
CA ASN A 46 -1.75 -18.33 -28.95
C ASN A 46 -1.84 -18.70 -27.47
N ARG A 47 -0.79 -18.37 -26.70
CA ARG A 47 -0.77 -18.58 -25.25
C ARG A 47 -1.91 -17.86 -24.55
N LEU A 48 -2.18 -16.60 -24.91
CA LEU A 48 -3.27 -15.84 -24.30
C LEU A 48 -4.67 -16.30 -24.77
N VAL A 49 -4.76 -16.98 -25.90
CA VAL A 49 -5.98 -17.69 -26.33
C VAL A 49 -6.20 -18.95 -25.48
N GLU A 50 -5.16 -19.75 -25.27
CA GLU A 50 -5.21 -20.92 -24.38
C GLU A 50 -5.54 -20.54 -22.94
N GLU A 51 -4.99 -19.41 -22.46
CA GLU A 51 -5.28 -18.84 -21.14
C GLU A 51 -6.67 -18.17 -21.05
N GLY A 52 -7.46 -18.14 -22.13
CA GLY A 52 -8.80 -17.54 -22.13
C GLY A 52 -8.82 -16.01 -21.96
N CYS A 53 -7.71 -15.33 -22.23
CA CYS A 53 -7.63 -13.86 -22.20
C CYS A 53 -7.96 -13.23 -23.57
N VAL A 54 -7.76 -13.99 -24.65
CA VAL A 54 -8.01 -13.59 -26.04
C VAL A 54 -8.91 -14.64 -26.69
N ARG A 55 -9.84 -14.21 -27.54
CA ARG A 55 -10.65 -15.09 -28.38
C ARG A 55 -10.30 -14.91 -29.85
N VAL A 56 -10.34 -16.00 -30.60
CA VAL A 56 -10.28 -15.95 -32.06
C VAL A 56 -11.65 -15.49 -32.57
N ARG A 57 -11.69 -14.35 -33.28
CA ARG A 57 -12.92 -13.85 -33.91
C ARG A 57 -13.10 -14.38 -35.33
N GLU A 58 -12.04 -14.33 -36.12
CA GLU A 58 -12.02 -14.84 -37.49
C GLU A 58 -10.75 -15.66 -37.71
N LYS A 59 -10.89 -16.87 -38.25
CA LYS A 59 -9.74 -17.70 -38.64
C LYS A 59 -9.10 -17.14 -39.92
N LYS A 60 -7.81 -17.38 -40.11
CA LYS A 60 -7.09 -16.99 -41.33
C LYS A 60 -7.75 -17.62 -42.55
N MET A 61 -8.07 -16.81 -43.58
CA MET A 61 -8.63 -17.27 -44.85
C MET A 61 -7.85 -16.69 -46.02
N GLY A 62 -7.03 -17.51 -46.68
CA GLY A 62 -6.21 -17.07 -47.82
C GLY A 62 -5.27 -15.91 -47.46
N ARG A 63 -5.46 -14.76 -48.13
CA ARG A 63 -4.70 -13.52 -47.89
C ARG A 63 -5.22 -12.72 -46.69
N ASN A 64 -6.41 -13.03 -46.16
CA ASN A 64 -6.96 -12.31 -45.01
C ASN A 64 -6.35 -12.84 -43.70
N PRO A 65 -5.76 -11.95 -42.88
CA PRO A 65 -5.16 -12.34 -41.60
C PRO A 65 -6.24 -12.79 -40.61
N ALA A 66 -5.86 -13.69 -39.69
CA ALA A 66 -6.72 -14.03 -38.56
C ALA A 66 -6.96 -12.80 -37.68
N LYS A 67 -8.20 -12.66 -37.19
CA LYS A 67 -8.59 -11.59 -36.27
C LYS A 67 -8.87 -12.17 -34.90
N TYR A 68 -8.33 -11.51 -33.89
CA TYR A 68 -8.45 -11.85 -32.48
C TYR A 68 -9.11 -10.69 -31.74
N ALA A 69 -9.67 -10.96 -30.57
CA ALA A 69 -10.17 -9.91 -29.68
C ALA A 69 -9.85 -10.29 -28.24
N ALA A 70 -9.43 -9.33 -27.43
CA ALA A 70 -9.39 -9.53 -25.98
C ALA A 70 -10.81 -9.86 -25.48
N ILE A 71 -10.93 -10.83 -24.56
CA ILE A 71 -12.23 -11.34 -24.12
C ILE A 71 -13.01 -10.32 -23.28
N SER A 72 -12.33 -9.39 -22.60
CA SER A 72 -12.94 -8.23 -21.97
C SER A 72 -12.05 -7.01 -22.08
N ALA A 73 -12.66 -5.85 -22.29
CA ALA A 73 -12.01 -4.55 -22.15
C ALA A 73 -11.88 -4.12 -20.67
N LEU A 74 -12.63 -4.77 -19.77
CA LEU A 74 -12.56 -4.51 -18.33
C LEU A 74 -11.32 -5.18 -17.74
N PRO A 75 -10.66 -4.54 -16.77
CA PRO A 75 -9.53 -5.15 -16.08
C PRO A 75 -9.99 -6.39 -15.30
N SER A 76 -9.11 -7.39 -15.15
CA SER A 76 -9.38 -8.60 -14.36
C SER A 76 -9.52 -8.30 -12.87
N SER A 77 -9.00 -7.15 -12.41
CA SER A 77 -9.31 -6.59 -11.11
C SER A 77 -9.13 -5.07 -11.15
N ALA A 78 -9.99 -4.33 -10.45
CA ALA A 78 -9.76 -2.92 -10.15
C ALA A 78 -8.89 -2.73 -8.89
N CYS A 79 -8.61 -3.81 -8.17
CA CYS A 79 -7.86 -3.85 -6.92
C CYS A 79 -6.46 -4.40 -7.21
N ARG A 80 -5.42 -3.60 -6.96
CA ARG A 80 -4.04 -4.07 -7.12
C ARG A 80 -3.64 -4.98 -5.96
N ARG A 81 -3.87 -4.52 -4.73
CA ARG A 81 -3.53 -5.25 -3.50
C ARG A 81 -4.58 -5.00 -2.44
N ILE A 82 -4.89 -6.03 -1.66
CA ILE A 82 -5.70 -5.94 -0.45
C ILE A 82 -5.03 -6.79 0.62
N PHE A 83 -4.64 -6.17 1.72
CA PHE A 83 -3.97 -6.84 2.83
C PHE A 83 -4.32 -6.14 4.14
N THR A 84 -4.02 -6.78 5.25
CA THR A 84 -4.47 -6.31 6.56
C THR A 84 -3.35 -6.39 7.56
N THR A 85 -3.17 -5.34 8.34
CA THR A 85 -2.27 -5.34 9.50
C THR A 85 -3.07 -5.28 10.80
N ILE A 86 -2.49 -5.81 11.88
CA ILE A 86 -3.11 -5.83 13.20
C ILE A 86 -2.17 -5.25 14.26
N ASP A 87 -2.73 -4.45 15.18
CA ASP A 87 -2.04 -3.87 16.33
C ASP A 87 -2.96 -3.98 17.56
N GLY A 88 -2.72 -5.00 18.39
CA GLY A 88 -3.62 -5.36 19.49
C GLY A 88 -4.99 -5.83 18.98
N ASP A 89 -6.05 -5.12 19.37
CA ASP A 89 -7.44 -5.33 18.95
C ASP A 89 -7.86 -4.44 17.76
N ARG A 90 -6.92 -3.67 17.20
CA ARG A 90 -7.13 -2.75 16.09
C ARG A 90 -6.64 -3.37 14.80
N VAL A 91 -7.39 -3.13 13.74
CA VAL A 91 -7.11 -3.63 12.40
C VAL A 91 -6.96 -2.45 11.45
N GLU A 92 -5.96 -2.50 10.60
CA GLU A 92 -5.84 -1.58 9.47
C GLU A 92 -5.92 -2.38 8.17
N ILE A 93 -6.97 -2.09 7.38
CA ILE A 93 -7.21 -2.70 6.07
C ILE A 93 -6.60 -1.77 5.03
N HIS A 94 -5.69 -2.32 4.23
CA HIS A 94 -5.06 -1.62 3.13
C HIS A 94 -5.67 -2.10 1.82
N HIS A 95 -6.23 -1.17 1.05
CA HIS A 95 -6.81 -1.46 -0.25
C HIS A 95 -6.19 -0.51 -1.28
N GLU A 96 -5.26 -1.02 -2.09
CA GLU A 96 -4.67 -0.28 -3.19
C GLU A 96 -5.45 -0.56 -4.49
N CYS A 97 -6.11 0.45 -5.04
CA CYS A 97 -6.81 0.36 -6.32
C CYS A 97 -5.87 0.63 -7.49
N MET A 98 -6.25 0.20 -8.70
CA MET A 98 -5.57 0.59 -9.93
C MET A 98 -5.88 2.03 -10.38
N SER A 99 -6.86 2.68 -9.75
CA SER A 99 -7.36 4.00 -10.11
C SER A 99 -7.64 4.82 -8.85
N SER A 100 -7.16 6.06 -8.82
CA SER A 100 -7.43 6.99 -7.72
C SER A 100 -8.92 7.37 -7.62
N ALA A 101 -9.63 7.37 -8.75
CA ALA A 101 -11.08 7.61 -8.77
C ALA A 101 -11.86 6.44 -8.16
N CYS A 102 -11.45 5.20 -8.45
CA CYS A 102 -12.03 4.02 -7.80
C CYS A 102 -11.71 4.02 -6.30
N ALA A 103 -10.48 4.38 -5.93
CA ALA A 103 -10.08 4.50 -4.53
C ALA A 103 -10.93 5.56 -3.79
N ALA A 104 -11.20 6.70 -4.42
CA ALA A 104 -12.06 7.75 -3.87
C ALA A 104 -13.51 7.27 -3.69
N PHE A 105 -14.05 6.53 -4.65
CA PHE A 105 -15.39 5.95 -4.56
C PHE A 105 -15.49 4.96 -3.38
N CYS A 106 -14.55 4.01 -3.27
CA CYS A 106 -14.52 3.04 -2.18
C CYS A 106 -14.36 3.75 -0.83
N ALA A 107 -13.40 4.68 -0.70
CA ALA A 107 -13.17 5.41 0.54
C ALA A 107 -14.42 6.18 1.00
N PHE A 108 -15.13 6.85 0.08
CA PHE A 108 -16.38 7.53 0.38
C PHE A 108 -17.44 6.55 0.92
N HIS A 109 -17.66 5.43 0.23
CA HIS A 109 -18.70 4.49 0.61
C HIS A 109 -18.40 3.74 1.91
N HIS A 110 -17.15 3.32 2.13
CA HIS A 110 -16.76 2.67 3.37
C HIS A 110 -16.84 3.64 4.56
N SER A 111 -16.44 4.90 4.38
CA SER A 111 -16.63 5.95 5.40
C SER A 111 -18.12 6.21 5.68
N HIS A 112 -18.95 6.21 4.64
CA HIS A 112 -20.38 6.50 4.77
C HIS A 112 -21.20 5.34 5.36
N ALA A 113 -20.80 4.09 5.11
CA ALA A 113 -21.50 2.89 5.61
C ALA A 113 -21.40 2.73 7.13
N ARG A 114 -20.37 3.31 7.76
CA ARG A 114 -20.07 3.16 9.20
C ARG A 114 -19.92 1.67 9.58
N GLY A 115 -20.24 1.31 10.83
CA GLY A 115 -20.09 -0.04 11.37
C GLY A 115 -18.77 -0.20 12.11
N VAL A 116 -18.07 -1.29 11.85
CA VAL A 116 -16.79 -1.59 12.52
C VAL A 116 -15.63 -0.70 12.07
N ILE A 117 -15.79 0.01 10.95
CA ILE A 117 -14.83 0.98 10.43
C ILE A 117 -14.93 2.27 11.27
N GLN A 118 -13.81 2.64 11.88
CA GLN A 118 -13.66 3.81 12.75
C GLN A 118 -13.20 5.05 11.96
N ASP A 119 -12.32 4.85 10.97
CA ASP A 119 -11.82 5.92 10.13
C ASP A 119 -11.35 5.39 8.77
N VAL A 120 -11.37 6.26 7.76
CA VAL A 120 -10.94 5.93 6.40
C VAL A 120 -10.10 7.07 5.85
N HIS A 121 -8.86 6.77 5.51
CA HIS A 121 -7.94 7.70 4.85
C HIS A 121 -7.60 7.21 3.45
N ARG A 122 -7.42 8.16 2.51
CA ARG A 122 -7.01 7.85 1.14
C ARG A 122 -5.81 8.69 0.75
N ASP A 123 -4.75 8.02 0.34
CA ASP A 123 -3.58 8.63 -0.31
C ASP A 123 -3.44 8.09 -1.73
N GLY A 124 -3.70 8.95 -2.71
CA GLY A 124 -3.67 8.57 -4.13
C GLY A 124 -4.59 7.37 -4.43
N THR A 125 -3.97 6.22 -4.71
CA THR A 125 -4.64 4.94 -5.00
C THR A 125 -4.79 4.02 -3.80
N LEU A 126 -4.17 4.33 -2.67
CA LEU A 126 -4.21 3.54 -1.44
C LEU A 126 -5.32 4.06 -0.51
N ILE A 127 -6.16 3.15 -0.06
CA ILE A 127 -7.12 3.37 1.03
C ILE A 127 -6.58 2.66 2.27
N ARG A 128 -6.63 3.35 3.40
CA ARG A 128 -6.31 2.85 4.74
C ARG A 128 -7.59 2.94 5.56
N GLU A 129 -8.09 1.81 6.03
CA GLU A 129 -9.34 1.74 6.80
C GLU A 129 -9.04 1.17 8.18
N TRP A 130 -9.26 1.97 9.23
CA TRP A 130 -9.10 1.52 10.60
C TRP A 130 -10.40 0.90 11.07
N ALA A 131 -10.33 -0.32 11.57
CA ALA A 131 -11.45 -1.09 12.06
C ALA A 131 -11.17 -1.64 13.45
N ARG A 132 -12.25 -1.84 14.22
CA ARG A 132 -12.23 -2.68 15.43
C ARG A 132 -12.62 -4.10 15.07
N LEU A 133 -12.11 -5.08 15.82
CA LEU A 133 -12.61 -6.45 15.72
C LEU A 133 -14.08 -6.52 16.19
N GLY A 134 -14.88 -7.32 15.50
CA GLY A 134 -16.29 -7.55 15.80
C GLY A 134 -17.19 -7.45 14.57
N ARG A 135 -18.49 -7.37 14.82
CA ARG A 135 -19.54 -7.17 13.82
C ARG A 135 -20.49 -6.06 14.23
N GLU A 136 -21.06 -5.40 13.23
CA GLU A 136 -22.09 -4.39 13.39
C GLU A 136 -23.00 -4.40 12.17
N ASP A 137 -24.30 -4.20 12.40
CA ASP A 137 -25.24 -4.06 11.31
C ASP A 137 -25.01 -2.73 10.59
N ILE A 138 -24.88 -2.80 9.27
CA ILE A 138 -24.72 -1.64 8.39
C ILE A 138 -25.88 -1.58 7.41
N ASP A 139 -26.32 -0.37 7.06
CA ASP A 139 -27.34 -0.17 6.03
C ASP A 139 -26.68 0.05 4.67
N ILE A 140 -26.99 -0.82 3.70
CA ILE A 140 -26.43 -0.78 2.35
C ILE A 140 -27.57 -0.63 1.34
N GLY A 141 -27.41 0.33 0.43
CA GLY A 141 -28.40 0.66 -0.58
C GLY A 141 -27.84 1.55 -1.69
N LEU A 142 -28.73 2.03 -2.55
CA LEU A 142 -28.39 3.04 -3.55
C LEU A 142 -28.49 4.44 -2.93
N HIS A 143 -28.01 5.45 -3.66
CA HIS A 143 -28.07 6.85 -3.23
C HIS A 143 -29.45 7.21 -2.64
N PRO A 144 -29.52 7.83 -1.44
CA PRO A 144 -28.42 8.46 -0.70
C PRO A 144 -27.59 7.53 0.20
N SER A 145 -27.95 6.25 0.34
CA SER A 145 -27.23 5.29 1.19
C SER A 145 -25.87 4.86 0.61
N SER A 146 -25.07 4.15 1.41
CA SER A 146 -23.81 3.58 0.94
C SER A 146 -24.03 2.32 0.11
N ALA A 147 -23.34 2.20 -1.03
CA ALA A 147 -23.38 1.03 -1.90
C ALA A 147 -22.48 -0.12 -1.45
N VAL A 148 -21.55 0.12 -0.51
CA VAL A 148 -20.66 -0.90 0.05
C VAL A 148 -20.17 -0.51 1.45
N GLY A 149 -20.03 -1.49 2.32
CA GLY A 149 -19.42 -1.33 3.64
C GLY A 149 -18.95 -2.64 4.24
N ILE A 150 -18.13 -2.51 5.28
CA ILE A 150 -17.60 -3.64 6.05
C ILE A 150 -18.46 -3.80 7.30
N ALA A 151 -19.28 -4.85 7.31
CA ALA A 151 -20.18 -5.20 8.42
C ALA A 151 -19.45 -5.89 9.57
N GLY A 152 -18.23 -6.40 9.35
CA GLY A 152 -17.47 -7.04 10.40
C GLY A 152 -16.03 -7.32 10.02
N VAL A 153 -15.18 -7.40 11.03
CA VAL A 153 -13.79 -7.82 10.92
C VAL A 153 -13.51 -8.81 12.05
N GLU A 154 -13.17 -10.04 11.70
CA GLU A 154 -12.88 -11.10 12.67
C GLU A 154 -11.48 -11.65 12.45
N ARG A 155 -10.84 -12.09 13.54
CA ARG A 155 -9.57 -12.79 13.49
C ARG A 155 -9.82 -14.29 13.59
N GLU A 156 -9.37 -15.04 12.59
CA GLU A 156 -9.44 -16.49 12.54
C GLU A 156 -8.02 -17.06 12.45
N GLY A 157 -7.44 -17.40 13.60
CA GLY A 157 -6.06 -17.87 13.68
C GLY A 157 -5.06 -16.82 13.19
N GLU A 158 -4.42 -17.10 12.06
CA GLU A 158 -3.43 -16.23 11.39
C GLU A 158 -4.04 -15.31 10.32
N ASP A 159 -5.37 -15.36 10.13
CA ASP A 159 -6.07 -14.60 9.11
C ASP A 159 -7.00 -13.56 9.71
N ILE A 160 -7.27 -12.52 8.92
CA ILE A 160 -8.35 -11.56 9.13
C ILE A 160 -9.42 -11.80 8.07
N VAL A 161 -10.67 -11.87 8.53
CA VAL A 161 -11.85 -12.03 7.66
C VAL A 161 -12.67 -10.75 7.74
N GLN A 162 -12.80 -10.09 6.59
CA GLN A 162 -13.61 -8.89 6.41
C GLN A 162 -14.97 -9.33 5.85
N TYR A 163 -16.07 -8.99 6.51
CA TYR A 163 -17.43 -9.27 6.04
C TYR A 163 -17.99 -8.04 5.35
N ILE A 164 -18.23 -8.14 4.05
CA ILE A 164 -18.58 -7.02 3.18
C ILE A 164 -20.03 -7.21 2.73
N ARG A 165 -20.80 -6.13 2.76
CA ARG A 165 -22.14 -6.03 2.18
C ARG A 165 -22.13 -4.96 1.10
N CYS A 166 -22.69 -5.26 -0.06
CA CYS A 166 -22.62 -4.36 -1.21
C CYS A 166 -23.78 -4.55 -2.20
N ILE A 167 -24.01 -3.53 -3.02
CA ILE A 167 -25.00 -3.50 -4.10
C ILE A 167 -24.41 -2.82 -5.35
N GLY A 168 -24.89 -3.18 -6.54
CA GLY A 168 -24.53 -2.50 -7.78
C GLY A 168 -23.06 -2.71 -8.19
N GLY A 169 -22.36 -1.63 -8.54
CA GLY A 169 -20.96 -1.68 -9.00
C GLY A 169 -19.99 -2.38 -8.02
N PRO A 170 -20.00 -2.03 -6.73
CA PRO A 170 -19.21 -2.73 -5.72
C PRO A 170 -19.46 -4.23 -5.62
N ALA A 171 -20.70 -4.68 -5.86
CA ALA A 171 -21.00 -6.11 -5.88
C ALA A 171 -20.22 -6.86 -6.96
N TYR A 172 -20.04 -6.24 -8.13
CA TYR A 172 -19.18 -6.79 -9.19
C TYR A 172 -17.70 -6.87 -8.76
N SER A 173 -17.22 -5.88 -8.01
CA SER A 173 -15.86 -5.88 -7.46
C SER A 173 -15.66 -7.05 -6.48
N LEU A 174 -16.59 -7.24 -5.55
CA LEU A 174 -16.54 -8.34 -4.58
C LEU A 174 -16.64 -9.70 -5.28
N THR A 175 -17.50 -9.83 -6.31
CA THR A 175 -17.73 -11.12 -6.96
C THR A 175 -16.62 -11.57 -7.87
N ASP A 176 -16.02 -10.64 -8.62
CA ASP A 176 -15.18 -10.99 -9.78
C ASP A 176 -13.78 -10.35 -9.75
N MET A 177 -13.49 -9.42 -8.84
CA MET A 177 -12.23 -8.65 -8.87
C MET A 177 -11.35 -8.84 -7.65
N MET A 178 -11.91 -8.85 -6.43
CA MET A 178 -11.11 -8.85 -5.20
C MET A 178 -10.30 -10.13 -5.01
N SER A 179 -10.78 -11.28 -5.51
CA SER A 179 -10.06 -12.57 -5.44
C SER A 179 -8.75 -12.58 -6.23
N HIS A 180 -8.55 -11.62 -7.13
CA HIS A 180 -7.34 -11.46 -7.93
C HIS A 180 -6.37 -10.42 -7.36
N ALA A 181 -6.73 -9.72 -6.28
CA ALA A 181 -5.85 -8.75 -5.64
C ALA A 181 -4.74 -9.46 -4.85
N GLU A 182 -3.51 -8.95 -4.95
CA GLU A 182 -2.40 -9.47 -4.15
C GLU A 182 -2.68 -9.26 -2.64
N GLY A 183 -2.42 -10.29 -1.84
CA GLY A 183 -2.69 -10.29 -0.38
C GLY A 183 -4.01 -10.95 0.02
N VAL A 184 -4.95 -11.11 -0.93
CA VAL A 184 -6.20 -11.85 -0.71
C VAL A 184 -5.92 -13.35 -0.78
N CYS A 185 -6.34 -14.07 0.27
CA CYS A 185 -6.21 -15.52 0.37
C CYS A 185 -7.46 -16.23 -0.16
N GLU A 186 -8.64 -15.68 0.12
CA GLU A 186 -9.92 -16.27 -0.25
C GLU A 186 -10.99 -15.18 -0.33
N VAL A 187 -11.95 -15.37 -1.24
CA VAL A 187 -13.20 -14.61 -1.26
C VAL A 187 -14.37 -15.58 -1.25
N SER A 188 -15.30 -15.41 -0.31
CA SER A 188 -16.56 -16.15 -0.29
C SER A 188 -17.72 -15.21 -0.55
N ILE A 189 -18.76 -15.68 -1.25
CA ILE A 189 -19.86 -14.83 -1.69
C ILE A 189 -21.18 -15.55 -1.47
N GLN A 190 -22.15 -14.82 -0.95
CA GLN A 190 -23.54 -15.22 -0.83
C GLN A 190 -24.42 -14.12 -1.44
N ARG A 191 -25.28 -14.49 -2.39
CA ARG A 191 -26.20 -13.55 -3.05
C ARG A 191 -27.56 -13.62 -2.37
N ALA A 192 -28.02 -12.49 -1.84
CA ALA A 192 -29.32 -12.35 -1.21
C ALA A 192 -30.10 -11.22 -1.91
N ALA A 193 -30.89 -11.59 -2.92
CA ALA A 193 -31.62 -10.65 -3.78
C ALA A 193 -30.68 -9.59 -4.41
N ASP A 194 -30.93 -8.30 -4.18
CA ASP A 194 -30.15 -7.19 -4.72
C ASP A 194 -28.87 -6.88 -3.91
N ILE A 195 -28.76 -7.44 -2.70
CA ILE A 195 -27.57 -7.31 -1.86
C ILE A 195 -26.67 -8.52 -2.07
N VAL A 196 -25.39 -8.26 -2.27
CA VAL A 196 -24.33 -9.26 -2.25
C VAL A 196 -23.58 -9.14 -0.94
N GLU A 197 -23.52 -10.25 -0.22
CA GLU A 197 -22.75 -10.39 0.99
C GLU A 197 -21.56 -11.31 0.70
N GLY A 198 -20.44 -11.06 1.34
CA GLY A 198 -19.27 -11.91 1.16
C GLY A 198 -18.22 -11.67 2.21
N SER A 199 -17.18 -12.48 2.16
CA SER A 199 -16.02 -12.33 3.00
C SER A 199 -14.75 -12.24 2.19
N VAL A 200 -13.83 -11.38 2.59
CA VAL A 200 -12.48 -11.29 2.03
C VAL A 200 -11.51 -11.68 3.14
N ARG A 201 -10.75 -12.75 2.90
CA ARG A 201 -9.75 -13.29 3.83
C ARG A 201 -8.36 -12.81 3.44
N THR A 202 -7.63 -12.24 4.39
CA THR A 202 -6.23 -11.79 4.25
C THR A 202 -5.41 -12.34 5.42
N ARG A 203 -4.08 -12.35 5.30
CA ARG A 203 -3.22 -12.69 6.44
C ARG A 203 -3.21 -11.54 7.46
N ALA A 204 -3.16 -11.87 8.74
CA ALA A 204 -2.93 -10.92 9.82
C ALA A 204 -1.43 -10.53 9.86
N LEU A 205 -1.07 -9.46 9.14
CA LEU A 205 0.32 -9.00 9.03
C LEU A 205 0.70 -8.08 10.21
N THR A 206 1.99 -8.03 10.52
CA THR A 206 2.57 -7.05 11.43
C THR A 206 2.85 -5.75 10.67
N HIS A 207 2.34 -4.63 11.17
CA HIS A 207 2.72 -3.31 10.68
C HIS A 207 4.08 -2.92 11.30
N LEU A 208 5.04 -2.49 10.48
CA LEU A 208 6.31 -1.91 10.96
C LEU A 208 6.46 -0.48 10.45
N ILE A 209 6.77 0.44 11.37
CA ILE A 209 7.16 1.81 11.07
C ILE A 209 8.67 1.93 11.31
N ILE A 210 9.40 2.39 10.30
CA ILE A 210 10.86 2.55 10.35
C ILE A 210 11.19 4.02 10.10
N GLY A 211 11.61 4.73 11.15
CA GLY A 211 12.11 6.10 11.07
C GLY A 211 13.60 6.13 10.74
N ILE A 212 14.03 7.13 9.97
CA ILE A 212 15.37 7.29 9.41
C ILE A 212 15.74 8.78 9.45
N ASP A 213 16.94 9.12 9.92
CA ASP A 213 17.43 10.50 9.94
C ASP A 213 18.96 10.62 9.96
N ASP A 214 19.46 11.84 9.70
CA ASP A 214 20.88 12.25 9.72
C ASP A 214 21.75 11.35 8.82
N THR A 215 21.31 11.11 7.58
CA THR A 215 21.97 10.16 6.66
C THR A 215 22.78 10.84 5.56
N ASP A 216 22.54 12.12 5.32
CA ASP A 216 23.18 12.97 4.32
C ASP A 216 24.36 13.76 4.90
N SER A 217 25.22 14.28 4.02
CA SER A 217 26.38 15.09 4.39
C SER A 217 26.41 16.41 3.59
N PRO A 218 27.26 17.39 3.96
CA PRO A 218 27.43 18.61 3.15
C PRO A 218 27.84 18.35 1.70
N GLU A 219 28.48 17.21 1.42
CA GLU A 219 28.97 16.80 0.12
C GLU A 219 27.90 16.09 -0.74
N GLY A 220 26.77 15.67 -0.16
CA GLY A 220 25.65 15.10 -0.89
C GLY A 220 24.74 14.19 -0.06
N GLY A 221 23.80 13.55 -0.74
CA GLY A 221 22.80 12.67 -0.12
C GLY A 221 21.49 13.39 0.21
N ALA A 222 20.48 12.58 0.55
CA ALA A 222 19.20 13.06 1.06
C ALA A 222 18.48 11.93 1.81
N THR A 223 18.11 12.17 3.07
CA THR A 223 17.43 11.18 3.92
C THR A 223 16.16 10.60 3.27
N PHE A 224 15.35 11.41 2.59
CA PHE A 224 14.15 10.90 1.91
C PHE A 224 14.47 9.97 0.73
N ALA A 225 15.58 10.20 0.02
CA ALA A 225 15.98 9.37 -1.11
C ALA A 225 16.48 8.02 -0.61
N LEU A 226 17.26 8.02 0.47
CA LEU A 226 17.77 6.82 1.11
C LEU A 226 16.63 6.00 1.75
N ALA A 227 15.66 6.66 2.39
CA ALA A 227 14.47 6.02 2.93
C ALA A 227 13.63 5.32 1.84
N LEU A 228 13.44 5.99 0.69
CA LEU A 228 12.75 5.38 -0.45
C LEU A 228 13.52 4.19 -1.03
N ALA A 229 14.85 4.29 -1.13
CA ALA A 229 15.70 3.19 -1.58
C ALA A 229 15.63 2.00 -0.62
N LEU A 230 15.61 2.24 0.70
CA LEU A 230 15.42 1.19 1.70
C LEU A 230 14.05 0.51 1.54
N LEU A 231 12.96 1.27 1.33
CA LEU A 231 11.63 0.70 1.11
C LEU A 231 11.62 -0.23 -0.11
N GLN A 232 12.21 0.20 -1.23
CA GLN A 232 12.34 -0.61 -2.45
C GLN A 232 13.22 -1.84 -2.23
N HIS A 233 14.28 -1.72 -1.42
CA HIS A 233 15.16 -2.84 -1.07
C HIS A 233 14.41 -3.89 -0.25
N LEU A 234 13.65 -3.48 0.77
CA LEU A 234 12.85 -4.37 1.61
C LEU A 234 11.70 -5.03 0.85
N GLU A 235 11.06 -4.33 -0.11
CA GLU A 235 10.03 -4.91 -1.00
C GLU A 235 10.55 -6.12 -1.81
N THR A 236 11.86 -6.25 -2.00
CA THR A 236 12.42 -7.45 -2.67
C THR A 236 12.30 -8.73 -1.84
N MET A 237 12.03 -8.61 -0.54
CA MET A 237 11.87 -9.75 0.36
C MET A 237 10.48 -10.36 0.23
N LYS A 238 10.44 -11.69 0.25
CA LYS A 238 9.18 -12.44 0.17
C LYS A 238 8.28 -12.10 1.36
N GLY A 239 7.06 -11.66 1.07
CA GLY A 239 6.03 -11.38 2.07
C GLY A 239 6.03 -9.95 2.62
N VAL A 240 7.01 -9.12 2.25
CA VAL A 240 7.02 -7.69 2.60
C VAL A 240 6.12 -6.94 1.62
N LEU A 241 5.13 -6.23 2.15
CA LEU A 241 4.25 -5.37 1.40
C LEU A 241 4.52 -3.91 1.77
N PRO A 242 5.02 -3.07 0.83
CA PRO A 242 5.20 -1.64 1.10
C PRO A 242 3.84 -0.95 1.28
N ILE A 243 3.74 -0.11 2.31
CA ILE A 243 2.55 0.71 2.60
C ILE A 243 2.81 2.14 2.14
N SER A 244 3.81 2.83 2.68
CA SER A 244 4.05 4.25 2.43
C SER A 244 5.48 4.69 2.75
N HIS A 245 5.83 5.90 2.29
CA HIS A 245 7.03 6.64 2.66
C HIS A 245 6.64 8.10 2.87
N HIS A 246 7.11 8.71 3.96
CA HIS A 246 6.78 10.07 4.34
C HIS A 246 8.02 10.85 4.76
N VAL A 247 8.02 12.14 4.44
CA VAL A 247 8.99 13.13 4.91
C VAL A 247 8.37 13.96 6.02
N VAL A 248 9.12 14.21 7.07
CA VAL A 248 8.66 14.92 8.26
C VAL A 248 9.57 16.10 8.54
N MET A 249 9.02 17.32 8.49
CA MET A 249 9.76 18.52 8.87
C MET A 249 9.79 18.68 10.40
N LEU A 250 10.99 18.92 10.91
CA LEU A 250 11.29 19.15 12.32
C LEU A 250 11.63 20.63 12.55
N ASN A 251 12.06 20.97 13.77
CA ASN A 251 12.32 22.35 14.17
C ASN A 251 13.40 23.04 13.29
N PRO A 252 13.05 24.05 12.46
CA PRO A 252 14.01 24.70 11.58
C PRO A 252 15.07 25.52 12.33
N ALA A 253 14.87 25.81 13.62
CA ALA A 253 15.81 26.60 14.43
C ALA A 253 17.02 25.79 14.96
N VAL A 254 17.02 24.47 14.81
CA VAL A 254 18.15 23.61 15.20
C VAL A 254 19.38 23.97 14.35
N ARG A 255 20.54 24.11 15.01
CA ARG A 255 21.81 24.51 14.36
C ARG A 255 22.53 23.34 13.71
N GLU A 256 22.48 22.17 14.34
CA GLU A 256 23.06 20.94 13.83
C GLU A 256 22.06 20.26 12.89
N LYS A 257 22.05 20.69 11.63
CA LYS A 257 21.18 20.19 10.57
C LYS A 257 21.93 20.23 9.23
N THR A 258 21.47 19.46 8.25
CA THR A 258 21.93 19.61 6.85
C THR A 258 21.21 20.79 6.20
N ALA A 259 21.08 20.83 4.86
CA ALA A 259 20.41 21.93 4.17
C ALA A 259 18.96 22.17 4.67
N GLY A 260 18.31 21.14 5.22
CA GLY A 260 17.03 21.19 5.93
C GLY A 260 17.10 20.48 7.30
N ASN A 261 16.01 20.55 8.08
CA ASN A 261 15.83 19.71 9.27
C ASN A 261 14.60 18.82 9.07
N SER A 262 14.79 17.70 8.39
CA SER A 262 13.71 16.76 8.08
C SER A 262 14.19 15.32 8.15
N CYS A 263 13.40 14.48 8.80
CA CYS A 263 13.58 13.04 8.84
C CYS A 263 12.59 12.35 7.89
N SER A 264 12.69 11.04 7.76
CA SER A 264 11.75 10.25 6.96
C SER A 264 11.31 9.00 7.72
N TYR A 265 10.11 8.50 7.41
CA TYR A 265 9.73 7.15 7.84
C TYR A 265 9.10 6.37 6.69
N ILE A 266 9.23 5.06 6.76
CA ILE A 266 8.58 4.12 5.86
C ILE A 266 7.67 3.19 6.66
N GLU A 267 6.55 2.79 6.05
CA GLU A 267 5.61 1.82 6.61
C GLU A 267 5.59 0.57 5.72
N ILE A 268 5.67 -0.60 6.33
CA ILE A 268 5.59 -1.90 5.65
C ILE A 268 4.71 -2.87 6.45
N ALA A 269 4.01 -3.75 5.74
CA ALA A 269 3.34 -4.90 6.33
C ALA A 269 4.17 -6.15 6.08
N VAL A 270 4.42 -6.94 7.13
CA VAL A 270 5.28 -8.13 7.08
C VAL A 270 4.64 -9.32 7.79
N PRO A 271 5.00 -10.56 7.46
CA PRO A 271 4.52 -11.72 8.18
C PRO A 271 4.96 -11.66 9.66
N PRO A 272 4.15 -12.18 10.61
CA PRO A 272 4.57 -12.28 12.00
C PRO A 272 5.93 -13.00 12.15
N GLY A 273 6.77 -12.49 13.05
CA GLY A 273 8.08 -13.08 13.34
C GLY A 273 9.23 -12.70 12.39
N THR A 274 9.00 -11.84 11.38
CA THR A 274 10.07 -11.40 10.46
C THR A 274 10.80 -10.13 10.92
N TYR A 275 10.46 -9.57 12.08
CA TYR A 275 11.01 -8.31 12.60
C TYR A 275 12.54 -8.26 12.57
N THR A 276 13.22 -9.22 13.18
CA THR A 276 14.68 -9.25 13.28
C THR A 276 15.34 -9.26 11.90
N LEU A 277 14.78 -10.02 10.95
CA LEU A 277 15.30 -10.08 9.59
C LEU A 277 15.17 -8.74 8.86
N ILE A 278 14.04 -8.05 9.03
CA ILE A 278 13.83 -6.70 8.47
C ILE A 278 14.82 -5.73 9.08
N ARG A 279 14.90 -5.69 10.42
CA ARG A 279 15.82 -4.83 11.15
C ARG A 279 17.26 -5.00 10.68
N ASP A 280 17.77 -6.23 10.67
CA ASP A 280 19.17 -6.52 10.30
C ASP A 280 19.47 -6.09 8.87
N ARG A 281 18.53 -6.35 7.96
CA ARG A 281 18.70 -5.95 6.56
C ARG A 281 18.64 -4.44 6.38
N SER A 282 17.80 -3.75 7.14
CA SER A 282 17.75 -2.29 7.15
C SER A 282 19.04 -1.68 7.68
N LEU A 283 19.62 -2.25 8.74
CA LEU A 283 20.90 -1.79 9.30
C LEU A 283 22.04 -1.95 8.31
N VAL A 284 22.20 -3.14 7.71
CA VAL A 284 23.24 -3.38 6.69
C VAL A 284 23.10 -2.40 5.53
N PHE A 285 21.87 -2.20 5.03
CA PHE A 285 21.62 -1.24 3.95
C PHE A 285 22.01 0.19 4.35
N LEU A 286 21.67 0.61 5.57
CA LEU A 286 21.92 1.99 5.99
C LEU A 286 23.41 2.22 6.31
N GLU A 287 24.10 1.25 6.90
CA GLU A 287 25.55 1.30 7.15
C GLU A 287 26.36 1.42 5.85
N ASP A 288 25.92 0.76 4.77
CA ASP A 288 26.61 0.77 3.49
C ASP A 288 26.34 2.05 2.66
N GLU A 289 25.15 2.63 2.78
CA GLU A 289 24.67 3.69 1.87
C GLU A 289 24.59 5.09 2.51
N ALA A 290 24.57 5.21 3.85
CA ALA A 290 24.55 6.51 4.51
C ALA A 290 25.91 7.23 4.39
N LEU A 291 25.87 8.55 4.20
CA LEU A 291 27.06 9.38 4.08
C LEU A 291 27.48 10.00 5.42
N SER A 292 26.58 10.07 6.39
CA SER A 292 26.83 10.55 7.75
C SER A 292 27.01 9.38 8.71
N ALA A 293 28.03 9.45 9.57
CA ALA A 293 28.22 8.48 10.66
C ALA A 293 27.24 8.68 11.83
N GLU A 294 26.49 9.79 11.82
CA GLU A 294 25.50 10.14 12.84
C GLU A 294 24.09 9.64 12.50
N TRP A 295 23.94 8.81 11.46
CA TRP A 295 22.65 8.26 11.06
C TRP A 295 21.91 7.63 12.25
N GLY A 296 20.58 7.66 12.18
CA GLY A 296 19.74 6.99 13.16
C GLY A 296 18.57 6.27 12.52
N MET A 297 18.21 5.15 13.12
CA MET A 297 17.01 4.39 12.82
C MET A 297 16.15 4.22 14.06
N ALA A 298 14.84 4.18 13.85
CA ALA A 298 13.86 3.83 14.88
C ALA A 298 12.86 2.81 14.33
N PHE A 299 12.69 1.68 15.00
CA PHE A 299 11.81 0.59 14.59
C PHE A 299 10.67 0.44 15.58
N LYS A 300 9.43 0.57 15.09
CA LYS A 300 8.22 0.36 15.89
C LYS A 300 7.35 -0.71 15.24
N GLN A 301 6.93 -1.69 16.04
CA GLN A 301 5.85 -2.61 15.64
C GLN A 301 4.48 -2.00 15.97
N GLY A 302 3.52 -2.18 15.07
CA GLY A 302 2.19 -1.62 15.18
C GLY A 302 2.08 -0.18 14.67
N PHE A 303 0.88 0.22 14.27
CA PHE A 303 0.57 1.55 13.74
C PHE A 303 0.04 2.53 14.80
N HIS A 304 -0.35 2.07 15.99
CA HIS A 304 -0.84 2.95 17.04
C HIS A 304 0.32 3.77 17.67
N VAL A 305 0.18 5.09 17.69
CA VAL A 305 1.15 6.01 18.30
C VAL A 305 0.57 6.54 19.62
N PRO A 306 1.06 6.08 20.79
CA PRO A 306 0.52 6.50 22.07
C PRO A 306 0.77 8.00 22.34
N PRO A 307 -0.05 8.68 23.17
CA PRO A 307 0.08 10.11 23.43
C PRO A 307 1.47 10.55 23.91
N GLY A 308 2.15 9.74 24.74
CA GLY A 308 3.51 10.02 25.19
C GLY A 308 4.53 10.06 24.05
N LEU A 309 4.43 9.11 23.11
CA LEU A 309 5.27 9.09 21.92
C LEU A 309 4.92 10.27 20.99
N ARG A 310 3.63 10.59 20.83
CA ARG A 310 3.20 11.78 20.06
C ARG A 310 3.77 13.09 20.64
N ALA A 311 3.80 13.20 21.98
CA ALA A 311 4.35 14.37 22.67
C ALA A 311 5.85 14.55 22.40
N TYR A 312 6.60 13.46 22.24
CA TYR A 312 7.99 13.51 21.79
C TYR A 312 8.13 14.15 20.40
N GLY A 313 7.30 13.74 19.44
CA GLY A 313 7.26 14.35 18.10
C GLY A 313 6.96 15.86 18.15
N SER A 314 6.04 16.29 19.03
CA SER A 314 5.77 17.71 19.29
C SER A 314 6.98 18.42 19.87
N LYS A 315 7.69 17.81 20.82
CA LYS A 315 8.90 18.37 21.40
C LYS A 315 10.01 18.53 20.36
N ALA A 316 10.18 17.56 19.47
CA ALA A 316 11.16 17.60 18.38
C ALA A 316 10.87 18.71 17.34
N ARG A 317 9.61 19.13 17.19
CA ARG A 317 9.22 20.27 16.33
C ARG A 317 9.36 21.63 17.01
N ASN A 318 9.20 21.69 18.33
CA ASN A 318 9.09 22.95 19.07
C ASN A 318 10.34 23.30 19.91
N GLY A 319 11.29 22.38 20.06
CA GLY A 319 12.44 22.55 20.94
C GLY A 319 13.68 21.82 20.45
N ILE A 320 14.64 21.68 21.37
CA ILE A 320 15.84 20.86 21.20
C ILE A 320 15.65 19.62 22.06
N VAL A 321 15.91 18.45 21.49
CA VAL A 321 15.79 17.15 22.15
C VAL A 321 17.17 16.50 22.18
N THR A 322 17.53 15.93 23.33
CA THR A 322 18.83 15.26 23.49
C THR A 322 18.74 13.79 23.08
N ARG A 323 19.90 13.19 22.80
CA ARG A 323 20.00 11.77 22.46
C ARG A 323 19.49 10.89 23.62
N GLU A 324 19.80 11.26 24.85
CA GLU A 324 19.39 10.55 26.07
C GLU A 324 17.87 10.60 26.27
N GLU A 325 17.24 11.74 25.96
CA GLU A 325 15.77 11.86 25.99
C GLU A 325 15.11 10.99 24.91
N ALA A 326 15.72 10.88 23.73
CA ALA A 326 15.27 10.00 22.66
C ALA A 326 15.35 8.53 23.08
N GLU A 327 16.49 8.08 23.60
CA GLU A 327 16.68 6.71 24.10
C GLU A 327 15.69 6.36 25.22
N ALA A 328 15.51 7.27 26.19
CA ALA A 328 14.57 7.08 27.29
C ALA A 328 13.12 6.98 26.79
N THR A 329 12.72 7.84 25.86
CA THR A 329 11.38 7.81 25.26
C THR A 329 11.16 6.53 24.46
N ALA A 330 12.14 6.14 23.65
CA ALA A 330 12.10 4.92 22.85
C ALA A 330 11.92 3.68 23.74
N ALA A 331 12.67 3.58 24.84
CA ALA A 331 12.56 2.49 25.80
C ALA A 331 11.17 2.41 26.45
N ILE A 332 10.59 3.55 26.86
CA ILE A 332 9.22 3.60 27.44
C ILE A 332 8.17 3.10 26.46
N HIS A 333 8.33 3.41 25.18
CA HIS A 333 7.35 3.10 24.13
C HIS A 333 7.70 1.86 23.28
N GLN A 334 8.68 1.06 23.71
CA GLN A 334 9.10 -0.16 23.03
C GLN A 334 9.47 0.06 21.55
N VAL A 335 10.10 1.21 21.26
CA VAL A 335 10.69 1.52 19.95
C VAL A 335 12.18 1.18 20.04
N GLU A 336 12.70 0.37 19.12
CA GLU A 336 14.14 0.09 19.05
C GLU A 336 14.82 1.23 18.29
N VAL A 337 15.81 1.89 18.90
CA VAL A 337 16.60 2.94 18.25
C VAL A 337 18.04 2.52 18.13
N ILE A 338 18.65 2.76 16.97
CA ILE A 338 20.02 2.34 16.63
C ILE A 338 20.69 3.47 15.85
N GLY A 339 21.93 3.80 16.20
CA GLY A 339 22.75 4.80 15.51
C GLY A 339 23.30 5.90 16.42
N GLY A 340 23.75 6.98 15.79
CA GLY A 340 24.34 8.17 16.40
C GLY A 340 23.28 9.17 16.89
N ARG A 341 23.50 10.44 16.61
CA ARG A 341 22.55 11.53 16.95
C ARG A 341 21.23 11.45 16.17
N GLY A 342 21.23 10.92 14.95
CA GLY A 342 20.06 10.81 14.09
C GLY A 342 18.89 10.04 14.71
N ILE A 343 19.11 9.29 15.78
CA ILE A 343 18.01 8.62 16.51
C ILE A 343 16.96 9.62 17.02
N VAL A 344 17.36 10.88 17.27
CA VAL A 344 16.45 11.94 17.71
C VAL A 344 15.36 12.18 16.67
N GLY A 345 15.74 12.39 15.41
CA GLY A 345 14.78 12.62 14.34
C GLY A 345 14.16 11.33 13.79
N ALA A 346 14.88 10.21 13.81
CA ALA A 346 14.29 8.91 13.46
C ALA A 346 13.12 8.54 14.39
N LEU A 347 13.29 8.73 15.71
CA LEU A 347 12.20 8.55 16.67
C LEU A 347 11.10 9.60 16.47
N ALA A 348 11.46 10.83 16.09
CA ALA A 348 10.47 11.87 15.79
C ALA A 348 9.62 11.51 14.56
N ALA A 349 10.21 10.86 13.55
CA ALA A 349 9.51 10.36 12.37
C ALA A 349 8.44 9.33 12.76
N VAL A 350 8.82 8.35 13.60
CA VAL A 350 7.90 7.36 14.16
C VAL A 350 6.81 8.04 15.02
N ALA A 351 7.19 8.98 15.87
CA ALA A 351 6.27 9.73 16.73
C ALA A 351 5.29 10.63 15.96
N LEU A 352 5.63 11.02 14.73
CA LEU A 352 4.82 11.85 13.85
C LEU A 352 4.04 11.03 12.81
N SER A 353 4.30 9.72 12.71
CA SER A 353 3.58 8.82 11.79
C SER A 353 2.06 8.84 11.96
N GLY A 354 1.33 8.55 10.87
CA GLY A 354 -0.12 8.60 10.82
C GLY A 354 -0.75 10.00 10.72
N LEU A 355 0.07 11.07 10.73
CA LEU A 355 -0.42 12.43 10.47
C LEU A 355 -0.49 12.72 8.96
N PRO A 356 -1.42 13.59 8.52
CA PRO A 356 -1.54 13.96 7.12
C PRO A 356 -0.37 14.81 6.62
N HIS A 357 -0.10 14.80 5.31
CA HIS A 357 1.02 15.52 4.69
C HIS A 357 1.02 17.02 4.98
N GLU A 358 -0.16 17.64 5.09
CA GLU A 358 -0.34 19.05 5.40
C GLU A 358 0.20 19.42 6.78
N ILE A 359 0.29 18.44 7.69
CA ILE A 359 0.88 18.59 9.03
C ILE A 359 2.34 18.12 9.01
N LEU A 360 2.66 17.02 8.31
CA LEU A 360 4.03 16.48 8.26
C LEU A 360 5.03 17.46 7.62
N LEU A 361 4.61 18.21 6.62
CA LEU A 361 5.44 19.15 5.84
C LEU A 361 5.42 20.59 6.38
N LYS A 362 4.84 20.81 7.57
CA LYS A 362 4.80 22.13 8.23
C LYS A 362 5.25 21.95 9.69
N ALA A 363 6.48 22.35 9.99
CA ALA A 363 7.05 22.16 11.32
C ALA A 363 6.26 22.90 12.41
N GLU A 364 5.66 24.04 12.05
CA GLU A 364 4.83 24.90 12.89
C GLU A 364 3.35 24.45 12.97
N ALA A 365 2.94 23.44 12.21
CA ALA A 365 1.56 22.97 12.26
C ALA A 365 1.25 22.34 13.62
N GLU A 366 0.10 22.70 14.16
CA GLU A 366 -0.43 22.10 15.38
C GLU A 366 -0.65 20.60 15.16
N ILE A 367 -0.08 19.79 16.07
CA ILE A 367 -0.24 18.34 16.03
C ILE A 367 -1.57 18.03 16.72
N PRO A 368 -2.54 17.41 16.03
CA PRO A 368 -3.78 17.01 16.66
C PRO A 368 -3.49 15.98 17.76
N PRO A 369 -4.33 15.93 18.81
CA PRO A 369 -4.26 14.84 19.77
C PRO A 369 -4.36 13.51 19.03
N SER A 370 -3.68 12.48 19.53
CA SER A 370 -3.82 11.13 18.98
C SER A 370 -5.31 10.81 18.89
N PRO A 371 -5.86 10.43 17.72
CA PRO A 371 -7.28 10.13 17.59
C PRO A 371 -7.71 8.93 18.45
N PHE A 372 -6.75 8.25 19.09
CA PHE A 372 -6.90 7.04 19.87
C PHE A 372 -5.96 7.02 21.07
#